data_AF-A0A5D4KIC6-F1
#
_entry.id   AF-A0A5D4KIC6-F1
#
_cell.length_a   1.000
_cell.length_b   1.000
_cell.length_c   1.000
_cell.angle_alpha   90.00
_cell.angle_beta   90.00
_cell.angle_gamma   90.00
#
_symmetry.space_group_name_H-M   'P 1'
#
loop_
_entity.id
_entity.type
_entity.pdbx_description
1 polymer ?
#
loop_
_entity_poly.entity_id
_entity_poly.type
_entity_poly.pdbx_seq_one_letter_code
_entity_poly.pdbx_strand_id
1 'polypeptide(L)' 'MSDGSKKQPKAIPSTVVDLLVSDIFRKNGVKEDEVKGKLSDEQKKWIKEMVQELSGQVDSFVNSNEKDKKE' A
#
# COMPACT_ATOMS: atom_id res chain seq x y z
N MET A 1 35.24 12.80 -12.78
CA MET A 1 34.06 12.45 -13.61
C MET A 1 33.65 11.04 -13.26
N SER A 2 32.60 10.85 -12.46
CA SER A 2 31.97 9.54 -12.22
C SER A 2 30.48 9.75 -12.02
N ASP A 3 29.72 9.63 -13.10
CA ASP A 3 28.26 9.68 -13.11
C ASP A 3 27.74 8.38 -12.48
N GLY A 4 27.31 8.47 -11.22
CA GLY A 4 26.69 7.39 -10.48
C GLY A 4 25.17 7.51 -10.58
N SER A 5 24.60 7.26 -11.76
CA SER A 5 23.15 7.26 -11.94
C SER A 5 22.53 6.10 -11.15
N LYS A 6 22.08 6.38 -9.92
CA LYS A 6 21.31 5.46 -9.08
C LYS A 6 20.02 5.09 -9.82
N LYS A 7 20.00 3.90 -10.43
CA LYS A 7 18.79 3.28 -11.00
C LYS A 7 17.77 3.12 -9.88
N GLN A 8 16.82 4.06 -9.82
CA GLN A 8 15.62 3.95 -9.00
C GLN A 8 14.94 2.61 -9.32
N PRO A 9 14.47 1.84 -8.32
CA PRO A 9 13.72 0.62 -8.59
C PRO A 9 12.53 1.00 -9.47
N LYS A 10 12.35 0.27 -10.58
CA LYS A 10 11.27 0.50 -11.55
C LYS A 10 9.96 0.60 -10.76
N ALA A 11 9.42 1.81 -10.65
CA ALA A 11 8.15 2.04 -9.98
C ALA A 11 7.11 1.12 -10.61
N ILE A 12 6.37 0.38 -9.79
CA ILE A 12 5.27 -0.46 -10.27
C ILE A 12 4.36 0.47 -11.10
N PRO A 13 4.00 0.09 -12.34
CA PRO A 13 3.12 0.92 -13.14
C PRO A 13 1.81 1.17 -12.39
N SER A 14 1.39 2.43 -12.31
CA SER A 14 0.17 2.82 -11.58
C SER A 14 -1.05 2.01 -12.00
N THR A 15 -1.16 1.67 -13.28
CA THR A 15 -2.20 0.81 -13.84
C THR A 15 -2.25 -0.59 -13.21
N VAL A 16 -1.10 -1.17 -12.87
CA VAL A 16 -1.05 -2.49 -12.21
C VAL A 16 -1.55 -2.39 -10.77
N VAL A 17 -1.21 -1.29 -10.09
CA VAL A 17 -1.71 -1.00 -8.74
C VAL A 17 -3.23 -0.83 -8.78
N ASP A 18 -3.74 -0.04 -9.73
CA ASP A 18 -5.18 0.19 -9.90
C ASP A 18 -5.93 -1.12 -10.16
N LEU A 19 -5.43 -2.00 -11.03
CA LEU A 19 -6.04 -3.30 -11.31
C LEU A 19 -6.08 -4.21 -10.07
N LEU A 20 -5.02 -4.21 -9.26
CA LEU A 20 -4.98 -5.00 -8.02
C LEU A 20 -5.98 -4.48 -7.00
N VAL A 21 -6.05 -3.16 -6.82
CA VAL A 21 -6.98 -2.50 -5.91
C VAL A 21 -8.43 -2.79 -6.33
N SER A 22 -8.74 -2.66 -7.63
CA SER A 22 -10.08 -2.94 -8.14
C SER A 22 -10.47 -4.41 -7.99
N ASP A 23 -9.55 -5.36 -8.20
CA ASP A 23 -9.86 -6.79 -8.03
C ASP A 23 -10.05 -7.17 -6.55
N ILE A 24 -9.30 -6.54 -5.63
CA ILE A 24 -9.49 -6.69 -4.18
C ILE A 24 -10.86 -6.13 -3.76
N PHE A 25 -11.21 -4.92 -4.18
CA PHE A 25 -12.51 -4.34 -3.85
C PHE A 25 -13.67 -5.17 -4.41
N ARG A 26 -13.58 -5.62 -5.67
CA ARG A 26 -14.60 -6.49 -6.28
C ARG A 26 -14.77 -7.81 -5.53
N LYS A 27 -13.67 -8.47 -5.13
CA LYS A 27 -13.70 -9.74 -4.37
C LYS A 27 -14.35 -9.60 -3.00
N ASN A 28 -14.30 -8.41 -2.41
CA ASN A 28 -14.90 -8.12 -1.10
C ASN A 28 -16.29 -7.48 -1.22
N GLY A 29 -16.91 -7.47 -2.41
CA GLY A 29 -18.24 -6.92 -2.63
C GLY A 29 -18.30 -5.39 -2.58
N VAL A 30 -17.15 -4.71 -2.63
CA VAL A 30 -17.05 -3.25 -2.63
C VAL A 30 -17.18 -2.75 -4.06
N LYS A 31 -18.28 -2.03 -4.35
CA LYS A 31 -18.46 -1.36 -5.65
C LYS A 31 -17.75 -0.01 -5.63
N GLU A 32 -16.67 0.14 -6.38
CA GLU A 32 -15.92 1.39 -6.43
C GLU A 32 -16.79 2.61 -6.77
N ASP A 33 -17.80 2.44 -7.62
CA ASP A 33 -18.73 3.50 -8.04
C ASP A 33 -19.63 3.97 -6.89
N GLU A 34 -19.86 3.10 -5.90
CA GLU A 34 -20.63 3.43 -4.70
C GLU A 34 -19.76 4.07 -3.61
N VAL A 35 -18.43 3.97 -3.71
CA VAL A 35 -17.49 4.42 -2.68
C VAL A 35 -16.74 5.68 -3.12
N LYS A 36 -16.31 5.75 -4.39
CA LYS A 36 -15.65 6.92 -4.99
C LYS A 36 -16.65 8.09 -5.03
N GLY A 37 -16.43 9.05 -4.14
CA GLY A 37 -17.26 10.26 -4.02
C GLY A 37 -18.38 10.20 -2.97
N LYS A 38 -18.64 9.05 -2.34
CA LYS A 38 -19.63 8.93 -1.25
C LYS A 38 -19.02 8.85 0.15
N LEU A 39 -17.69 8.72 0.24
CA LEU A 39 -16.98 8.76 1.52
C LEU A 39 -16.87 10.21 2.01
N SER A 40 -17.32 10.45 3.25
CA SER A 40 -17.04 11.70 3.95
C SER A 40 -15.53 11.86 4.21
N ASP A 41 -15.08 13.09 4.42
CA ASP A 41 -13.66 13.35 4.71
C ASP A 41 -13.21 12.68 6.02
N GLU A 42 -14.13 12.53 6.97
CA GLU A 42 -13.91 11.76 8.18
C GLU A 42 -13.71 10.27 7.85
N GLN A 43 -14.60 9.65 7.07
CA GLN A 43 -14.45 8.25 6.67
C GLN A 43 -13.14 8.00 5.89
N LYS A 44 -12.71 8.93 5.03
CA LYS A 44 -11.41 8.85 4.35
C LYS A 44 -10.24 8.89 5.34
N LYS A 45 -10.33 9.75 6.36
CA LYS A 45 -9.30 9.85 7.41
C LYS A 45 -9.17 8.55 8.19
N TRP A 46 -10.30 7.96 8.60
CA TRP A 46 -10.32 6.68 9.31
C TRP A 46 -9.71 5.53 8.49
N ILE A 47 -10.06 5.44 7.19
CA ILE A 47 -9.46 4.44 6.29
C ILE A 47 -7.95 4.65 6.18
N LYS A 48 -7.50 5.90 6.07
CA LYS A 48 -6.07 6.23 5.98
C LYS A 48 -5.30 5.82 7.25
N GLU A 49 -5.83 6.14 8.42
CA GLU A 49 -5.22 5.78 9.70
C GLU A 49 -5.11 4.26 9.87
N MET A 50 -6.18 3.53 9.55
CA MET A 50 -6.20 2.06 9.63
C MET A 50 -5.19 1.40 8.66
N VAL A 51 -5.06 1.92 7.44
CA VAL A 51 -4.06 1.43 6.47
C VAL A 51 -2.64 1.74 6.92
N GLN A 52 -2.40 2.90 7.54
CA GLN A 52 -1.09 3.25 8.09
C GLN A 52 -0.69 2.31 9.24
N GLU A 53 -1.63 1.99 10.12
CA GLU A 53 -1.39 1.05 11.22
C GLU A 53 -1.09 -0.36 10.70
N LEU A 54 -1.90 -0.86 9.77
CA LEU A 54 -1.67 -2.15 9.10
C LEU A 54 -0.31 -2.20 8.40
N SER A 55 0.07 -1.13 7.71
CA SER A 55 1.38 -1.03 7.05
C SER A 55 2.52 -1.09 8.07
N GLY A 56 2.40 -0.38 9.20
CA GLY A 56 3.37 -0.42 10.28
C GLY A 56 3.49 -1.80 10.94
N GLN A 57 2.38 -2.55 11.06
CA GLN A 57 2.40 -3.93 11.55
C GLN A 57 3.11 -4.87 10.58
N VAL A 58 2.90 -4.71 9.28
CA VAL A 58 3.61 -5.49 8.24
C VAL A 58 5.10 -5.15 8.23
N ASP A 59 5.47 -3.87 8.26
CA ASP A 59 6.87 -3.45 8.34
C ASP A 59 7.54 -4.00 9.60
N SER A 60 6.86 -3.95 10.75
CA SER A 60 7.37 -4.51 11.99
C SER A 60 7.55 -6.03 11.90
N PHE A 61 6.63 -6.73 11.26
CA PHE A 61 6.71 -8.17 11.04
C PHE A 61 7.89 -8.55 10.12
N VAL A 62 8.04 -7.86 8.99
CA VAL A 62 9.13 -8.09 8.03
C VAL A 62 10.49 -7.80 8.67
N ASN A 63 10.61 -6.68 9.39
CA ASN A 63 11.87 -6.25 10.01
C ASN A 63 12.21 -6.99 11.32
N SER A 64 11.23 -7.63 11.97
CA SER A 64 11.51 -8.48 13.15
C SER A 64 12.28 -9.74 12.76
N ASN A 65 12.03 -10.31 11.57
CA ASN A 65 12.77 -11.47 11.07
C ASN A 65 14.25 -11.18 10.72
N GLU A 66 14.66 -9.91 10.61
CA GLU A 66 16.07 -9.58 10.36
C GLU A 66 16.95 -9.63 11.63
N LYS A 67 16.34 -9.62 12.82
CA LYS A 67 17.08 -9.65 14.10
C LYS A 67 17.45 -11.07 14.55
N ASP A 68 16.77 -12.10 14.06
CA ASP A 68 17.04 -13.50 14.40
C ASP A 68 18.14 -14.15 13.54
N LYS A 69 18.76 -13.42 12.59
CA LYS A 69 19.82 -13.95 11.73
C LYS A 69 21.24 -13.54 12.14
N LYS A 70 21.39 -13.01 13.35
CA LYS A 70 22.67 -12.55 13.91
C LYS A 70 22.87 -13.06 15.34
N GLU A 71 22.66 -14.35 15.56
CA GLU A 71 23.32 -15.13 16.62
C GLU A 71 24.11 -16.28 16.00
#